data_AF-A0A0Q9SEI0-F1
#
_entry.id   AF-A0A0Q9SEI0-F1
#
_cell.length_a   1.000
_cell.length_b   1.000
_cell.length_c   1.000
_cell.angle_alpha   90.00
_cell.angle_beta   90.00
_cell.angle_gamma   90.00
#
_symmetry.space_group_name_H-M   'P 1'
#
loop_
_entity.id
_entity.type
_entity.pdbx_description
1 polymer ?
#
loop_
_entity_poly.entity_id
_entity_poly.type
_entity_poly.pdbx_seq_one_letter_code
_entity_poly.pdbx_strand_id
1 'polypeptide(L)'
;MSSAAGHSRPPRAVELLERAIGYTRTSLVLVTEADLGRRTPCRGWLLHDLLTHMDDSLEAMVAAARATSLSLVPPVPPTEDADLLDSICHRARGLLAHWHPEDDVPAGPVRLGDLSLSRELLGAVGALEIALHGWDVAESIGRPRSIPPALAMDLWPVARDHITDADRPIRFGQPVELSDWATPAARLLAHAGRSTCW
;
A
#
# COMPACT_ATOMS: atom_id res chain seq x y z
N MET A 1 44.25 -6.54 3.48
CA MET A 1 43.47 -6.10 2.31
C MET A 1 42.03 -6.00 2.77
N SER A 2 41.53 -4.78 2.98
CA SER A 2 40.16 -4.53 3.45
C SER A 2 39.21 -4.71 2.27
N SER A 3 38.32 -5.70 2.35
CA SER A 3 37.23 -5.87 1.39
C SER A 3 36.22 -4.75 1.64
N ALA A 4 36.07 -3.86 0.67
CA ALA A 4 35.00 -2.87 0.69
C ALA A 4 33.68 -3.63 0.59
N ALA A 5 32.85 -3.54 1.63
CA ALA A 5 31.47 -3.98 1.57
C ALA A 5 30.77 -3.20 0.44
N GLY A 6 30.58 -3.87 -0.70
CA GLY A 6 29.70 -3.37 -1.74
C GLY A 6 28.34 -3.18 -1.12
N HIS A 7 27.83 -1.95 -1.10
CA HIS A 7 26.48 -1.69 -0.65
C HIS A 7 25.55 -2.29 -1.70
N SER A 8 25.15 -3.55 -1.49
CA SER A 8 24.12 -4.21 -2.29
C SER A 8 22.89 -3.33 -2.24
N ARG A 9 22.46 -2.83 -3.40
CA ARG A 9 21.22 -2.05 -3.52
C ARG A 9 20.08 -2.92 -2.96
N PRO A 10 19.22 -2.39 -2.07
CA PRO A 10 18.08 -3.17 -1.59
C PRO A 10 17.22 -3.60 -2.79
N PRO A 11 16.51 -4.75 -2.69
CA PRO A 11 15.55 -5.15 -3.72
C PRO A 11 14.60 -4.00 -4.02
N ARG A 12 14.20 -3.85 -5.30
CA ARG A 12 13.39 -2.71 -5.75
C ARG A 12 12.06 -2.64 -4.99
N ALA A 13 11.47 -3.78 -4.63
CA ALA A 13 10.28 -3.83 -3.79
C ALA A 13 10.47 -3.20 -2.40
N VAL A 14 11.62 -3.39 -1.75
CA VAL A 14 11.90 -2.82 -0.42
C VAL A 14 11.99 -1.29 -0.51
N GLU A 15 12.66 -0.79 -1.55
CA GLU A 15 12.77 0.65 -1.81
C GLU A 15 11.42 1.29 -2.12
N LEU A 16 10.54 0.58 -2.85
CA LEU A 16 9.16 1.03 -3.10
C LEU A 16 8.32 1.05 -1.82
N LEU A 17 8.40 0.00 -1.00
CA LEU A 17 7.71 -0.06 0.29
C LEU A 17 8.15 1.08 1.21
N GLU A 18 9.44 1.37 1.29
CA GLU A 18 9.98 2.46 2.11
C GLU A 18 9.40 3.81 1.70
N ARG A 19 9.39 4.10 0.39
CA ARG A 19 8.84 5.35 -0.15
C ARG A 19 7.33 5.44 0.03
N ALA A 20 6.60 4.34 -0.16
CA ALA A 20 5.15 4.29 0.03
C ALA A 20 4.78 4.52 1.50
N ILE A 21 5.43 3.83 2.43
CA ILE A 21 5.24 4.01 3.88
C ILE A 21 5.57 5.45 4.28
N GLY A 22 6.71 5.98 3.82
CA GLY A 22 7.14 7.35 4.10
C GLY A 22 6.12 8.38 3.65
N TYR A 23 5.58 8.24 2.44
CA TYR A 23 4.51 9.08 1.91
C TYR A 23 3.23 8.96 2.73
N THR A 24 2.72 7.75 2.94
CA THR A 24 1.46 7.47 3.63
C THR A 24 1.47 7.95 5.08
N ARG A 25 2.62 7.81 5.77
CA ARG A 25 2.79 8.33 7.14
C ARG A 25 2.50 9.83 7.24
N THR A 26 2.81 10.62 6.21
CA THR A 26 2.56 12.07 6.24
C THR A 26 1.06 12.41 6.40
N SER A 27 0.18 11.53 5.92
CA SER A 27 -1.28 11.64 6.04
C SER A 27 -1.76 11.06 7.37
N LEU A 28 -1.28 9.87 7.75
CA LEU A 28 -1.71 9.18 8.97
C LEU A 28 -1.46 10.00 10.25
N VAL A 29 -0.33 10.70 10.35
CA VAL A 29 -0.01 11.54 11.54
C VAL A 29 -0.92 12.76 11.72
N LEU A 30 -1.83 13.01 10.77
CA LEU A 30 -2.77 14.12 10.83
C LEU A 30 -4.21 13.68 11.11
N VAL A 31 -4.48 12.38 11.14
CA VAL A 31 -5.80 11.83 11.42
C VAL A 31 -6.14 12.08 12.88
N THR A 32 -7.36 12.52 13.14
CA THR A 32 -7.93 12.63 14.48
C THR A 32 -9.11 11.68 14.64
N GLU A 33 -9.52 11.37 15.87
CA GLU A 33 -10.73 10.57 16.14
C GLU A 33 -11.98 11.17 15.46
N ALA A 34 -12.08 12.49 15.41
CA ALA A 34 -13.18 13.20 14.76
C ALA A 34 -13.25 12.95 13.24
N ASP A 35 -12.15 12.51 12.61
CA ASP A 35 -12.11 12.21 11.19
C ASP A 35 -12.62 10.80 10.84
N LEU A 36 -12.72 9.87 11.82
CA LEU A 36 -12.99 8.45 11.57
C LEU A 36 -14.33 8.19 10.86
N GLY A 37 -15.33 9.05 11.11
CA GLY A 37 -16.64 8.98 10.47
C GLY A 37 -16.72 9.61 9.07
N ARG A 38 -15.63 10.16 8.54
CA ARG A 38 -15.62 10.83 7.22
C ARG A 38 -15.66 9.78 6.11
N ARG A 39 -16.38 10.09 5.02
CA ARG A 39 -16.38 9.25 3.80
C ARG A 39 -14.96 9.24 3.19
N THR A 40 -14.66 8.20 2.42
CA THR A 40 -13.40 8.08 1.67
C THR A 40 -13.65 7.91 0.16
N PRO A 41 -12.62 8.10 -0.69
CA PRO A 41 -12.73 7.74 -2.11
C PRO A 41 -12.95 6.23 -2.35
N CYS A 42 -12.73 5.36 -1.35
CA CYS A 42 -13.15 3.96 -1.40
C CYS A 42 -14.67 3.88 -1.20
N ARG A 43 -15.41 3.56 -2.27
CA ARG A 43 -16.88 3.60 -2.24
C ARG A 43 -17.45 2.70 -1.13
N GLY A 44 -18.23 3.31 -0.24
CA GLY A 44 -18.90 2.60 0.85
C GLY A 44 -18.07 2.48 2.13
N TRP A 45 -16.84 3.02 2.15
CA TRP A 45 -15.99 3.03 3.33
C TRP A 45 -15.96 4.41 3.97
N LEU A 46 -16.11 4.41 5.29
CA LEU A 46 -15.69 5.52 6.15
C LEU A 46 -14.18 5.41 6.41
N LEU A 47 -13.59 6.46 6.98
CA LEU A 47 -12.15 6.48 7.25
C LEU A 47 -11.76 5.37 8.23
N HIS A 48 -12.61 5.01 9.20
CA HIS A 48 -12.35 3.87 10.09
C HIS A 48 -12.22 2.53 9.33
N ASP A 49 -13.09 2.30 8.32
CA ASP A 49 -13.05 1.07 7.49
C ASP A 49 -11.74 1.02 6.70
N LEU A 50 -11.35 2.15 6.11
CA LEU A 50 -10.10 2.28 5.35
C LEU A 50 -8.88 2.02 6.23
N LEU A 51 -8.83 2.60 7.44
CA LEU A 51 -7.72 2.40 8.37
C LEU A 51 -7.65 0.95 8.85
N THR A 52 -8.79 0.32 9.14
CA THR A 52 -8.85 -1.11 9.48
C THR A 52 -8.26 -1.96 8.37
N HIS A 53 -8.70 -1.73 7.12
CA HIS A 53 -8.15 -2.44 5.97
C HIS A 53 -6.64 -2.24 5.79
N MET A 54 -6.14 -1.02 6.04
CA MET A 54 -4.70 -0.77 5.98
C MET A 54 -3.93 -1.53 7.06
N ASP A 55 -4.46 -1.66 8.29
CA ASP A 55 -3.83 -2.45 9.35
C ASP A 55 -3.74 -3.93 8.96
N ASP A 56 -4.86 -4.49 8.47
CA ASP A 56 -4.95 -5.87 8.02
C ASP A 56 -3.96 -6.18 6.89
N SER A 57 -3.84 -5.25 5.95
CA SER A 57 -2.98 -5.42 4.78
C SER A 57 -1.51 -5.28 5.16
N LEU A 58 -1.17 -4.39 6.09
CA LEU A 58 0.18 -4.33 6.67
C LEU A 58 0.51 -5.61 7.45
N GLU A 59 -0.43 -6.17 8.20
CA GLU A 59 -0.26 -7.45 8.89
C GLU A 59 -0.02 -8.60 7.90
N ALA A 60 -0.83 -8.70 6.86
CA ALA A 60 -0.67 -9.70 5.80
C ALA A 60 0.69 -9.57 5.12
N MET A 61 1.15 -8.34 4.87
CA MET A 61 2.46 -8.07 4.28
C MET A 61 3.62 -8.43 5.22
N VAL A 62 3.50 -8.20 6.52
CA VAL A 62 4.49 -8.66 7.51
C VAL A 62 4.54 -10.19 7.54
N ALA A 63 3.39 -10.86 7.53
CA ALA A 63 3.32 -12.32 7.48
C ALA A 63 3.94 -12.88 6.18
N ALA A 64 3.67 -12.23 5.04
CA ALA A 64 4.19 -12.61 3.73
C ALA A 64 5.72 -12.65 3.71
N ALA A 65 6.36 -11.69 4.37
CA ALA A 65 7.82 -11.56 4.40
C ALA A 65 8.50 -12.82 4.96
N ARG A 66 7.86 -13.52 5.91
CA ARG A 66 8.41 -14.71 6.58
C ARG A 66 7.79 -16.03 6.13
N ALA A 67 6.68 -15.98 5.40
CA ALA A 67 5.93 -17.16 5.00
C ALA A 67 6.30 -17.67 3.60
N THR A 68 6.04 -18.95 3.34
CA THR A 68 5.99 -19.54 1.99
C THR A 68 4.56 -19.65 1.47
N SER A 69 3.55 -19.47 2.33
CA SER A 69 2.13 -19.49 2.00
C SER A 69 1.35 -18.59 2.95
N LEU A 70 0.38 -17.86 2.42
CA LEU A 70 -0.58 -17.08 3.17
C LEU A 70 -2.01 -17.54 2.85
N SER A 71 -2.85 -17.55 3.89
CA SER A 71 -4.28 -17.74 3.73
C SER A 71 -4.95 -16.36 3.66
N LEU A 72 -5.77 -16.14 2.63
CA LEU A 72 -6.62 -14.94 2.51
C LEU A 72 -7.82 -15.10 3.46
N VAL A 73 -7.58 -14.98 4.76
CA VAL A 73 -8.66 -14.99 5.76
C VAL A 73 -9.23 -13.58 5.85
N PRO A 74 -10.57 -13.41 5.93
CA PRO A 74 -11.15 -12.09 6.16
C PRO A 74 -10.64 -11.52 7.49
N PRO A 75 -10.47 -10.19 7.57
CA PRO A 75 -9.89 -9.57 8.74
C PRO A 75 -10.74 -9.74 10.00
N VAL A 76 -10.07 -9.82 11.14
CA VAL A 76 -10.70 -9.80 12.46
C VAL A 76 -10.82 -8.33 12.88
N PRO A 77 -12.01 -7.83 13.26
CA PRO A 77 -12.15 -6.43 13.62
C PRO A 77 -11.26 -6.07 14.82
N PRO A 78 -10.61 -4.89 14.80
CA PRO A 78 -9.75 -4.44 15.88
C PRO A 78 -10.55 -4.25 17.18
N THR A 79 -9.85 -4.37 18.32
CA THR A 79 -10.47 -4.34 19.64
C THR A 79 -10.88 -2.93 20.10
N GLU A 80 -10.18 -1.86 19.67
CA GLU A 80 -10.51 -0.44 19.97
C GLU A 80 -9.93 0.53 18.90
N ASP A 81 -10.60 1.68 18.65
CA ASP A 81 -10.22 2.66 17.60
C ASP A 81 -8.94 3.45 17.90
N ALA A 82 -8.70 3.81 19.18
CA ALA A 82 -7.52 4.58 19.58
C ALA A 82 -6.22 3.77 19.38
N ASP A 83 -6.29 2.44 19.44
CA ASP A 83 -5.18 1.53 19.21
C ASP A 83 -4.88 1.34 17.70
N LEU A 84 -5.81 1.68 16.81
CA LEU A 84 -5.71 1.39 15.38
C LEU A 84 -4.62 2.22 14.69
N LEU A 85 -4.59 3.54 14.92
CA LEU A 85 -3.57 4.41 14.29
C LEU A 85 -2.16 4.07 14.77
N ASP A 86 -2.02 3.74 16.05
CA ASP A 86 -0.76 3.31 16.63
C ASP A 86 -0.32 1.94 16.09
N SER A 87 -1.27 0.99 15.93
CA SER A 87 -1.04 -0.30 15.28
C SER A 87 -0.54 -0.12 13.84
N ILE A 88 -1.26 0.65 13.02
CA ILE A 88 -0.87 0.92 11.62
C ILE A 88 0.54 1.52 11.57
N CYS A 89 0.80 2.54 12.40
CA CYS A 89 2.11 3.19 12.43
C CYS A 89 3.21 2.22 12.91
N HIS A 90 2.91 1.34 13.86
CA HIS A 90 3.84 0.31 14.33
C HIS A 90 4.14 -0.73 13.24
N ARG A 91 3.10 -1.30 12.62
CA ARG A 91 3.25 -2.28 11.54
C ARG A 91 3.94 -1.70 10.32
N ALA A 92 3.60 -0.47 9.92
CA ALA A 92 4.27 0.21 8.82
C ALA A 92 5.77 0.43 9.07
N ARG A 93 6.16 0.79 10.31
CA ARG A 93 7.58 0.86 10.71
C ARG A 93 8.25 -0.51 10.70
N GLY A 94 7.56 -1.52 11.22
CA GLY A 94 8.06 -2.90 11.30
C GLY A 94 8.20 -3.57 9.92
N LEU A 95 7.36 -3.20 8.95
CA LEU A 95 7.28 -3.86 7.65
C LEU A 95 8.64 -3.92 6.93
N LEU A 96 9.37 -2.80 6.92
CA LEU A 96 10.67 -2.73 6.25
C LEU A 96 11.67 -3.74 6.83
N ALA A 97 11.72 -3.86 8.16
CA ALA A 97 12.61 -4.82 8.84
C ALA A 97 12.32 -6.27 8.42
N HIS A 98 11.08 -6.60 8.06
CA HIS A 98 10.70 -7.96 7.65
C HIS A 98 10.97 -8.22 6.16
N TRP A 99 11.02 -7.16 5.34
CA TRP A 99 11.15 -7.25 3.89
C TRP A 99 12.59 -7.10 3.39
N HIS A 100 13.51 -6.65 4.25
CA HIS A 100 14.94 -6.80 3.98
C HIS A 100 15.29 -8.28 3.93
N PRO A 101 15.91 -8.77 2.84
CA PRO A 101 16.31 -10.17 2.75
C PRO A 101 17.41 -10.46 3.78
N GLU A 102 17.04 -11.22 4.82
CA GLU A 102 17.99 -11.90 5.72
C GLU A 102 18.30 -13.30 5.17
N ASP A 103 19.42 -13.90 5.59
CA ASP A 103 19.86 -15.23 5.15
C ASP A 103 18.82 -16.34 5.45
N ASP A 104 17.92 -16.11 6.42
CA ASP A 104 16.88 -17.05 6.86
C ASP A 104 15.51 -16.85 6.16
N VAL A 105 15.40 -15.93 5.19
CA VAL A 105 14.16 -15.77 4.43
C VAL A 105 13.96 -16.97 3.48
N PRO A 106 12.79 -17.66 3.52
CA PRO A 106 12.54 -18.77 2.62
C PRO A 106 12.67 -18.35 1.16
N ALA A 107 13.59 -19.00 0.44
CA ALA A 107 13.78 -18.80 -0.99
C ALA A 107 12.53 -19.24 -1.78
N GLY A 108 12.22 -18.50 -2.85
CA GLY A 108 11.12 -18.83 -3.75
C GLY A 108 9.86 -17.97 -3.56
N PRO A 109 8.80 -18.28 -4.32
CA PRO A 109 7.57 -17.49 -4.33
C PRO A 109 6.72 -17.71 -3.06
N VAL A 110 5.87 -16.74 -2.76
CA VAL A 110 4.84 -16.81 -1.73
C VAL A 110 3.54 -17.28 -2.38
N ARG A 111 2.94 -18.34 -1.84
CA ARG A 111 1.61 -18.77 -2.26
C ARG A 111 0.51 -17.93 -1.60
N LEU A 112 -0.44 -17.47 -2.39
CA LEU A 112 -1.62 -16.72 -1.96
C LEU A 112 -2.86 -17.40 -2.52
N GLY A 113 -3.45 -18.33 -1.75
CA GLY A 113 -4.46 -19.25 -2.29
C GLY A 113 -3.91 -20.10 -3.44
N ASP A 114 -4.51 -19.94 -4.62
CA ASP A 114 -4.09 -20.60 -5.87
C ASP A 114 -3.02 -19.81 -6.65
N LEU A 115 -2.71 -18.58 -6.23
CA LEU A 115 -1.68 -17.75 -6.84
C LEU A 115 -0.31 -18.03 -6.23
N SER A 116 0.74 -17.87 -7.03
CA SER A 116 2.14 -17.95 -6.59
C SER A 116 2.86 -16.70 -7.08
N LEU A 117 3.23 -15.83 -6.15
CA LEU A 117 3.83 -14.52 -6.46
C LEU A 117 5.29 -14.50 -6.01
N SER A 118 6.17 -13.91 -6.82
CA SER A 118 7.52 -13.61 -6.33
C SER A 118 7.42 -12.62 -5.18
N ARG A 119 8.36 -12.69 -4.21
CA ARG A 119 8.44 -11.71 -3.13
C ARG A 119 8.54 -10.29 -3.69
N GLU A 120 9.38 -10.10 -4.71
CA GLU A 120 9.52 -8.81 -5.40
C GLU A 120 8.19 -8.25 -5.89
N LEU A 121 7.37 -9.07 -6.56
CA LEU A 121 6.06 -8.63 -7.04
C LEU A 121 5.10 -8.34 -5.88
N LEU A 122 5.06 -9.22 -4.88
CA LEU A 122 4.19 -9.02 -3.72
C LEU A 122 4.53 -7.74 -2.96
N GLY A 123 5.82 -7.43 -2.80
CA GLY A 123 6.29 -6.18 -2.20
C GLY A 123 5.91 -4.94 -3.03
N ALA A 124 6.04 -5.03 -4.35
CA ALA A 124 5.65 -3.96 -5.26
C ALA A 124 4.13 -3.70 -5.25
N VAL A 125 3.31 -4.75 -5.18
CA VAL A 125 1.85 -4.65 -5.03
C VAL A 125 1.47 -4.03 -3.69
N GLY A 126 2.10 -4.46 -2.59
CA GLY A 126 1.88 -3.84 -1.28
C GLY A 126 2.29 -2.36 -1.24
N ALA A 127 3.37 -1.99 -1.92
CA ALA A 127 3.77 -0.58 -2.03
C ALA A 127 2.74 0.26 -2.82
N LEU A 128 2.16 -0.30 -3.88
CA LEU A 128 1.10 0.34 -4.64
C LEU A 128 -0.13 0.57 -3.76
N GLU A 129 -0.58 -0.45 -3.04
CA GLU A 129 -1.73 -0.40 -2.14
C GLU A 129 -1.55 0.66 -1.04
N ILE A 130 -0.41 0.61 -0.33
CA ILE A 130 -0.08 1.58 0.73
C ILE A 130 -0.09 3.01 0.19
N ALA A 131 0.46 3.25 -1.00
CA ALA A 131 0.52 4.58 -1.59
C ALA A 131 -0.87 5.09 -2.02
N LEU A 132 -1.70 4.25 -2.64
CA LEU A 132 -3.06 4.63 -3.01
C LEU A 132 -3.91 4.98 -1.77
N HIS A 133 -3.83 4.17 -0.72
CA HIS A 133 -4.58 4.43 0.50
C HIS A 133 -4.02 5.61 1.32
N GLY A 134 -2.72 5.89 1.23
CA GLY A 134 -2.15 7.13 1.77
C GLY A 134 -2.72 8.40 1.12
N TRP A 135 -3.05 8.33 -0.19
CA TRP A 135 -3.77 9.38 -0.89
C TRP A 135 -5.24 9.44 -0.44
N ASP A 136 -5.91 8.29 -0.32
CA ASP A 136 -7.31 8.22 0.13
C ASP A 136 -7.51 8.85 1.52
N VAL A 137 -6.60 8.58 2.46
CA VAL A 137 -6.61 9.18 3.80
C VAL A 137 -6.47 10.71 3.70
N ALA A 138 -5.53 11.20 2.88
CA ALA A 138 -5.30 12.64 2.70
C ALA A 138 -6.54 13.37 2.17
N GLU A 139 -7.22 12.80 1.19
CA GLU A 139 -8.47 13.32 0.65
C GLU A 139 -9.58 13.32 1.71
N SER A 140 -9.73 12.21 2.43
CA SER A 140 -10.79 12.01 3.43
C SER A 140 -10.73 13.03 4.57
N ILE A 141 -9.53 13.38 5.03
CA ILE A 141 -9.32 14.39 6.08
C ILE A 141 -9.30 15.84 5.55
N GLY A 142 -9.47 16.05 4.25
CA GLY A 142 -9.45 17.37 3.62
C GLY A 142 -8.06 18.03 3.58
N ARG A 143 -7.00 17.23 3.57
CA ARG A 143 -5.60 17.69 3.46
C ARG A 143 -4.94 17.01 2.27
N PRO A 144 -5.40 17.30 1.04
CA PRO A 144 -5.00 16.59 -0.16
C PRO A 144 -3.48 16.67 -0.37
N ARG A 145 -2.87 15.54 -0.73
CA ARG A 145 -1.44 15.44 -1.02
C ARG A 145 -1.18 14.55 -2.21
N SER A 146 -0.52 15.08 -3.23
CA SER A 146 -0.15 14.29 -4.40
C SER A 146 0.88 13.21 -4.04
N ILE A 147 0.74 12.02 -4.63
CA ILE A 147 1.76 10.98 -4.60
C ILE A 147 3.04 11.56 -5.26
N PRO A 148 4.23 11.45 -4.64
CA PRO A 148 5.47 11.97 -5.23
C PRO A 148 5.65 11.46 -6.67
N PRO A 149 5.96 12.32 -7.66
CA PRO A 149 5.98 11.93 -9.07
C PRO A 149 6.90 10.74 -9.36
N ALA A 150 8.08 10.69 -8.73
CA ALA A 150 8.99 9.56 -8.85
C ALA A 150 8.36 8.25 -8.35
N LEU A 151 7.66 8.27 -7.21
CA LEU A 151 6.98 7.10 -6.66
C LEU A 151 5.85 6.65 -7.59
N ALA A 152 5.06 7.61 -8.09
CA ALA A 152 3.99 7.29 -9.04
C ALA A 152 4.53 6.66 -10.34
N MET A 153 5.65 7.16 -10.87
CA MET A 153 6.30 6.57 -12.06
C MET A 153 6.81 5.15 -11.81
N ASP A 154 7.39 4.88 -10.64
CA ASP A 154 7.89 3.55 -10.32
C ASP A 154 6.79 2.52 -10.00
N LEU A 155 5.65 2.98 -9.49
CA LEU A 155 4.46 2.17 -9.23
C LEU A 155 3.59 1.96 -10.47
N TRP A 156 3.71 2.82 -11.49
CA TRP A 156 2.88 2.73 -12.70
C TRP A 156 2.91 1.37 -13.40
N PRO A 157 4.07 0.72 -13.64
CA PRO A 157 4.10 -0.60 -14.26
C PRO A 157 3.32 -1.63 -13.46
N VAL A 158 3.44 -1.61 -12.12
CA VAL A 158 2.73 -2.52 -11.23
C VAL A 158 1.22 -2.32 -11.35
N ALA A 159 0.77 -1.06 -11.31
CA ALA A 159 -0.65 -0.73 -11.43
C ALA A 159 -1.22 -1.16 -12.79
N ARG A 160 -0.53 -0.79 -13.88
CA ARG A 160 -0.94 -1.12 -15.25
C ARG A 160 -1.06 -2.63 -15.47
N ASP A 161 -0.15 -3.42 -14.92
CA ASP A 161 -0.05 -4.85 -15.20
C ASP A 161 -0.92 -5.70 -14.24
N HIS A 162 -1.29 -5.16 -13.08
CA HIS A 162 -1.97 -5.93 -12.03
C HIS A 162 -3.33 -5.38 -11.56
N ILE A 163 -3.72 -4.17 -11.97
CA ILE A 163 -5.10 -3.70 -11.79
C ILE A 163 -5.90 -4.07 -13.04
N THR A 164 -6.67 -5.15 -12.94
CA THR A 164 -7.43 -5.70 -14.06
C THR A 164 -8.91 -5.36 -13.98
N ASP A 165 -9.66 -5.63 -15.05
CA ASP A 165 -11.12 -5.49 -15.04
C ASP A 165 -11.80 -6.44 -14.04
N ALA A 166 -11.16 -7.56 -13.70
CA ALA A 166 -11.66 -8.50 -12.70
C ALA A 166 -11.65 -7.93 -11.28
N ASP A 167 -10.82 -6.91 -11.02
CA ASP A 167 -10.78 -6.23 -9.72
C ASP A 167 -11.87 -5.16 -9.58
N ARG A 168 -12.60 -4.86 -10.66
CA ARG A 168 -13.60 -3.78 -10.71
C ARG A 168 -15.03 -4.34 -10.59
N PRO A 169 -15.97 -3.60 -9.96
CA PRO A 169 -15.78 -2.32 -9.26
C PRO A 169 -15.42 -2.49 -7.77
N ILE A 170 -15.07 -3.71 -7.35
CA ILE A 170 -15.01 -4.07 -5.91
C ILE A 170 -13.76 -3.51 -5.23
N ARG A 171 -12.57 -3.74 -5.81
CA ARG A 171 -11.28 -3.26 -5.26
C ARG A 171 -10.88 -1.92 -5.84
N PHE A 172 -11.23 -1.67 -7.10
CA PHE A 172 -10.93 -0.43 -7.82
C PHE A 172 -12.17 0.12 -8.54
N GLY A 173 -12.25 1.44 -8.64
CA GLY A 173 -13.31 2.14 -9.40
C GLY A 173 -13.13 1.97 -10.92
N GLN A 174 -13.98 2.59 -11.75
CA GLN A 174 -13.72 2.67 -13.19
C GLN A 174 -12.57 3.65 -13.48
N PRO A 175 -11.70 3.39 -14.46
CA PRO A 175 -10.66 4.35 -14.83
C PRO A 175 -11.24 5.72 -15.15
N VAL A 176 -10.58 6.78 -14.67
CA VAL A 176 -11.02 8.16 -14.92
C VAL A 176 -10.32 8.68 -16.17
N GLU A 177 -11.09 9.31 -17.07
CA GLU A 177 -10.52 9.97 -18.25
C GLU A 177 -9.66 11.16 -17.82
N LEU A 178 -8.48 11.28 -18.43
CA LEU A 178 -7.51 12.32 -18.15
C LEU A 178 -7.09 13.01 -19.44
N SER A 179 -6.63 14.25 -19.31
CA SER A 179 -5.92 14.91 -20.38
C SER A 179 -4.54 14.26 -20.61
N ASP A 180 -4.01 14.41 -21.83
CA ASP A 180 -2.67 13.91 -22.19
C ASP A 180 -1.56 14.50 -21.31
N TRP A 181 -1.79 15.66 -20.71
CA TRP A 181 -0.84 16.38 -19.85
C TRP A 181 -0.94 16.00 -18.37
N ALA A 182 -1.71 14.98 -18.03
CA ALA A 182 -1.86 14.53 -16.65
C ALA A 182 -0.52 14.09 -16.04
N THR A 183 -0.30 14.51 -14.80
CA THR A 183 0.89 14.16 -14.01
C THR A 183 0.98 12.65 -13.77
N PRO A 184 2.17 12.10 -13.45
CA PRO A 184 2.31 10.68 -13.14
C PRO A 184 1.38 10.21 -12.00
N ALA A 185 1.23 11.03 -10.96
CA ALA A 185 0.33 10.74 -9.84
C ALA A 185 -1.14 10.72 -10.29
N ALA A 186 -1.57 11.69 -11.10
CA ALA A 186 -2.93 11.71 -11.64
C ALA A 186 -3.21 10.48 -12.49
N ARG A 187 -2.27 10.07 -13.37
CA ARG A 187 -2.40 8.86 -14.19
C ARG A 187 -2.53 7.59 -13.35
N LEU A 188 -1.71 7.44 -12.31
CA LEU A 188 -1.77 6.31 -11.40
C LEU A 188 -3.13 6.23 -10.68
N LEU A 189 -3.57 7.36 -10.11
CA LEU A 189 -4.84 7.47 -9.38
C LEU A 189 -6.05 7.20 -10.30
N ALA A 190 -6.06 7.81 -11.49
CA ALA A 190 -7.12 7.61 -12.46
C ALA A 190 -7.22 6.16 -12.92
N HIS A 191 -6.10 5.47 -13.11
CA HIS A 191 -6.11 4.04 -13.47
C HIS A 191 -6.69 3.15 -12.35
N ALA A 192 -6.44 3.52 -11.08
CA ALA A 192 -7.06 2.92 -9.90
C ALA A 192 -8.53 3.35 -9.68
N GLY A 193 -9.07 4.19 -10.56
CA GLY A 193 -10.44 4.70 -10.48
C GLY A 193 -10.68 5.75 -9.40
N ARG A 194 -9.63 6.46 -8.99
CA ARG A 194 -9.70 7.55 -8.03
C ARG A 194 -9.95 8.88 -8.74
N SER A 195 -10.84 9.68 -8.16
CA SER A 195 -11.11 11.06 -8.56
C SER A 195 -11.28 11.92 -7.31
N THR A 196 -11.26 13.25 -7.45
CA THR A 196 -11.56 14.19 -6.35
C THR A 196 -13.06 14.48 -6.20
N CYS A 197 -13.90 13.91 -7.06
CA CYS A 197 -15.36 14.01 -7.00
C CYS A 197 -15.97 12.62 -6.73
N TRP A 198 -16.16 12.29 -5.46
CA TRP A 198 -16.53 10.96 -4.96
C TRP A 198 -17.62 10.99 -3.87
#